data_AF-T1ANU5-F1
#
_entry.id   AF-T1ANU5-F1
#
_cell.length_a   1.000
_cell.length_b   1.000
_cell.length_c   1.000
_cell.angle_alpha   90.00
_cell.angle_beta   90.00
_cell.angle_gamma   90.00
#
_symmetry.space_group_name_H-M   'P 1'
#
loop_
_entity.id
_entity.type
_entity.pdbx_description
1 polymer ?
#
loop_
_entity_poly.entity_id
_entity_poly.type
_entity_poly.pdbx_seq_one_letter_code
_entity_poly.pdbx_strand_id
1 'polypeptide(L)'
;MLVYKMDWRHAELIGIGRFDPSSKMCSKCGNMKHDMKLSIRIYHCNICGLSIDRDLNAAINIRNIGLIKVGKGIPELTPVESATAAELSKGGLRVAIL
;
A
#
# COMPACT_ATOMS: atom_id res chain seq x y z
N MET A 1 2.08 3.21 19.95
CA MET A 1 2.90 4.38 20.32
C MET A 1 3.74 4.82 19.12
N LEU A 2 3.16 5.59 18.20
CA LEU A 2 3.84 6.18 17.02
C LEU A 2 3.43 7.64 16.76
N VAL A 3 2.27 8.06 17.26
CA VAL A 3 1.72 9.44 17.14
C VAL A 3 2.77 10.50 17.48
N TYR A 4 3.47 10.38 18.60
CA TYR A 4 4.48 11.37 19.00
C TYR A 4 5.61 11.59 17.98
N LYS A 5 6.02 10.53 17.23
CA LYS A 5 7.04 10.66 16.17
C LYS A 5 6.47 11.33 14.93
N MET A 6 5.17 11.23 14.71
CA MET A 6 4.48 11.87 13.59
C MET A 6 4.31 13.35 13.88
N ASP A 7 3.97 13.71 15.13
CA ASP A 7 3.93 15.10 15.61
C ASP A 7 5.28 15.79 15.39
N TRP A 8 6.39 15.14 15.76
CA TRP A 8 7.75 15.65 15.53
C TRP A 8 8.09 15.88 14.05
N ARG A 9 7.41 15.16 13.14
CA ARG A 9 7.64 15.24 11.69
C ARG A 9 6.63 16.12 10.98
N HIS A 10 5.66 16.68 11.72
CA HIS A 10 4.47 17.33 11.18
C HIS A 10 3.79 16.43 10.13
N ALA A 11 3.58 15.16 10.51
CA ALA A 11 2.98 14.15 9.67
C ALA A 11 1.72 13.58 10.31
N GLU A 12 0.78 13.16 9.48
CA GLU A 12 -0.45 12.49 9.92
C GLU A 12 -0.25 10.96 9.92
N LEU A 13 -0.84 10.29 10.92
CA LEU A 13 -0.80 8.84 11.05
C LEU A 13 -2.13 8.23 10.65
N ILE A 14 -2.10 7.33 9.65
CA ILE A 14 -3.30 6.72 9.10
C ILE A 14 -3.23 5.22 9.26
N GLY A 15 -4.20 4.68 9.98
CA GLY A 15 -4.34 3.24 10.19
C GLY A 15 -5.22 2.57 9.13
N ILE A 16 -4.77 1.44 8.62
CA ILE A 16 -5.62 0.52 7.88
C ILE A 16 -6.46 -0.35 8.82
N GLY A 17 -7.48 -1.04 8.30
CA GLY A 17 -8.31 -1.95 9.06
C GLY A 17 -7.50 -3.17 9.53
N ARG A 18 -7.79 -3.67 10.74
CA ARG A 18 -7.09 -4.82 11.32
C ARG A 18 -7.18 -6.09 10.46
N PHE A 19 -8.25 -6.25 9.69
CA PHE A 19 -8.51 -7.42 8.86
C PHE A 19 -8.28 -7.15 7.37
N ASP A 20 -7.67 -6.02 7.02
CA ASP A 20 -7.31 -5.73 5.64
C ASP A 20 -6.28 -6.77 5.14
N PRO A 21 -6.43 -7.30 3.91
CA PRO A 21 -5.67 -8.45 3.41
C PRO A 21 -4.24 -8.10 2.98
N SER A 22 -3.49 -7.34 3.77
CA SER A 22 -2.17 -6.82 3.41
C SER A 22 -1.15 -7.92 3.09
N SER A 23 -1.11 -9.01 3.85
CA SER A 23 -0.16 -10.12 3.63
C SER A 23 -0.64 -11.18 2.63
N LYS A 24 -1.93 -11.16 2.28
CA LYS A 24 -2.58 -12.16 1.41
C LYS A 24 -2.88 -11.65 0.00
N MET A 25 -2.93 -10.34 -0.19
CA MET A 25 -3.15 -9.71 -1.49
C MET A 25 -1.83 -9.57 -2.25
N CYS A 26 -1.86 -9.79 -3.56
CA CYS A 26 -0.71 -9.49 -4.40
C CYS A 26 -0.60 -7.99 -4.64
N SER A 27 0.54 -7.39 -4.30
CA SER A 27 0.76 -5.95 -4.51
C SER A 27 0.83 -5.52 -5.98
N LYS A 28 1.06 -6.47 -6.89
CA LYS A 28 1.15 -6.21 -8.34
C LYS A 28 -0.18 -6.36 -9.07
N CYS A 29 -0.98 -7.39 -8.76
CA CYS A 29 -2.18 -7.72 -9.52
C CYS A 29 -3.47 -7.77 -8.69
N GLY A 30 -3.42 -7.51 -7.38
CA GLY A 30 -4.59 -7.51 -6.51
C GLY A 30 -5.15 -8.91 -6.18
N ASN A 31 -4.65 -9.99 -6.78
CA ASN A 31 -5.14 -11.34 -6.48
C ASN A 31 -4.95 -11.70 -5.00
N MET A 32 -6.00 -12.19 -4.36
CA MET A 32 -6.00 -12.62 -2.98
C MET A 32 -5.68 -14.11 -2.85
N LYS A 33 -4.81 -14.47 -1.90
CA LYS A 33 -4.58 -15.85 -1.47
C LYS A 33 -5.47 -16.20 -0.29
N HIS A 34 -6.04 -17.40 -0.29
CA HIS A 34 -6.78 -17.91 0.87
C HIS A 34 -5.84 -18.41 1.98
N ASP A 35 -4.82 -19.18 1.61
CA ASP A 35 -3.85 -19.76 2.55
C ASP A 35 -2.47 -19.08 2.44
N MET A 36 -2.00 -18.54 3.56
CA MET A 36 -0.68 -17.92 3.71
C MET A 36 -0.21 -18.11 5.14
N LYS A 37 0.70 -19.07 5.36
CA LYS A 37 1.24 -19.39 6.69
C LYS A 37 2.28 -18.35 7.11
N LEU A 38 2.34 -18.08 8.43
CA LEU A 38 3.32 -17.13 9.00
C LEU A 38 4.79 -17.56 8.80
N SER A 39 5.05 -18.84 8.58
CA SER A 39 6.39 -19.36 8.28
C SER A 39 6.88 -19.01 6.86
N ILE A 40 5.98 -18.67 5.94
CA ILE A 40 6.34 -18.34 4.57
C ILE A 40 6.85 -16.89 4.53
N ARG A 41 8.14 -16.72 4.22
CA ARG A 41 8.78 -15.38 4.11
C ARG A 41 8.79 -14.82 2.70
N ILE A 42 8.71 -15.65 1.68
CA ILE A 42 8.63 -15.22 0.28
C ILE A 42 7.19 -15.31 -0.19
N TYR A 43 6.64 -14.18 -0.65
CA TYR A 43 5.35 -14.12 -1.30
C TYR A 43 5.51 -14.44 -2.79
N HIS A 44 4.95 -15.57 -3.24
CA HIS A 44 4.89 -15.95 -4.64
C HIS A 44 3.45 -15.83 -5.18
N CYS A 45 3.21 -14.99 -6.18
CA CYS A 45 1.92 -14.87 -6.84
C CYS A 45 1.78 -15.86 -8.01
N ASN A 46 0.79 -16.74 -7.95
CA ASN A 46 0.52 -17.71 -9.00
C ASN A 46 -0.17 -17.11 -10.25
N ILE A 47 -0.62 -15.86 -10.17
CA ILE A 47 -1.33 -15.17 -11.26
C ILE A 47 -0.37 -14.35 -12.11
N CYS A 48 0.46 -13.51 -11.47
CA CYS A 48 1.33 -12.56 -12.19
C CYS A 48 2.83 -12.85 -12.03
N GLY A 49 3.20 -13.96 -11.37
CA GLY A 49 4.58 -14.39 -11.16
C GLY A 49 5.41 -13.52 -10.21
N LEU A 50 4.80 -12.61 -9.45
CA LEU A 50 5.53 -11.78 -8.49
C LEU A 50 6.15 -12.67 -7.40
N SER A 51 7.46 -12.55 -7.18
CA SER A 51 8.19 -13.22 -6.09
C SER A 51 9.00 -12.20 -5.32
N ILE A 52 8.53 -11.82 -4.13
CA ILE A 52 9.19 -10.83 -3.26
C ILE A 52 9.05 -11.23 -1.79
N ASP A 53 9.78 -10.57 -0.88
CA ASP A 53 9.57 -10.75 0.55
C ASP A 53 8.10 -10.43 0.93
N ARG A 54 7.51 -11.26 1.79
CA ARG A 54 6.11 -11.14 2.21
C ARG A 54 5.86 -9.85 2.98
N ASP A 55 6.79 -9.44 3.83
CA ASP A 55 6.63 -8.24 4.65
C ASP A 55 6.78 -6.99 3.74
N LEU A 56 7.61 -7.06 2.70
CA LEU A 56 7.65 -6.04 1.62
C LEU A 56 6.32 -5.99 0.82
N ASN A 57 5.77 -7.14 0.41
CA ASN A 57 4.46 -7.20 -0.25
C ASN A 57 3.37 -6.58 0.63
N ALA A 58 3.37 -6.90 1.93
CA ALA A 58 2.44 -6.35 2.90
C ALA A 58 2.59 -4.84 3.06
N ALA A 59 3.82 -4.32 3.15
CA ALA A 59 4.08 -2.88 3.26
C ALA A 59 3.54 -2.10 2.05
N ILE A 60 3.71 -2.64 0.83
CA ILE A 60 3.16 -2.03 -0.39
C ILE A 60 1.64 -2.01 -0.34
N ASN A 61 1.01 -3.12 0.07
CA ASN A 61 -0.44 -3.19 0.20
C ASN A 61 -0.98 -2.23 1.26
N ILE A 62 -0.33 -2.15 2.43
CA ILE A 62 -0.68 -1.21 3.50
C ILE A 62 -0.68 0.22 2.96
N ARG A 63 0.41 0.62 2.30
CA ARG A 63 0.52 1.93 1.64
C ARG A 63 -0.62 2.16 0.65
N ASN A 64 -0.89 1.21 -0.24
CA ASN A 64 -1.91 1.38 -1.26
C ASN A 64 -3.31 1.53 -0.66
N ILE A 65 -3.66 0.70 0.34
CA ILE A 65 -4.93 0.78 1.06
C ILE A 65 -5.07 2.13 1.78
N GLY A 66 -4.03 2.58 2.48
CA GLY A 66 -4.07 3.88 3.15
C GLY A 66 -4.16 5.06 2.18
N LEU A 67 -3.53 4.98 1.00
CA LEU A 67 -3.67 5.98 -0.05
C LEU A 67 -5.09 6.06 -0.58
N ILE A 68 -5.76 4.91 -0.78
CA ILE A 68 -7.17 4.86 -1.17
C ILE A 68 -8.04 5.50 -0.08
N LYS A 69 -7.79 5.21 1.20
CA LYS A 69 -8.53 5.82 2.32
C LYS A 69 -8.47 7.34 2.37
N VAL A 70 -7.35 7.96 1.95
CA VAL A 70 -7.19 9.42 1.89
C VAL A 70 -7.58 10.05 0.55
N GLY A 71 -8.19 9.28 -0.36
CA GLY A 71 -8.55 9.78 -1.69
C GLY A 71 -7.35 10.08 -2.61
N LYS A 72 -6.16 9.52 -2.30
CA LYS A 72 -4.94 9.60 -3.13
C LYS A 72 -4.58 8.27 -3.77
N GLY A 73 -5.57 7.38 -3.92
CA GLY A 73 -5.39 6.13 -4.65
C GLY A 73 -4.91 6.40 -6.07
N ILE A 74 -4.10 5.50 -6.61
CA ILE A 74 -3.78 5.53 -8.05
C ILE A 74 -5.12 5.21 -8.75
N PRO A 75 -5.63 6.07 -9.65
CA PRO A 75 -6.78 5.72 -10.47
C PRO A 75 -6.45 4.43 -11.23
N GLU A 76 -7.42 3.53 -11.42
CA GLU A 76 -7.26 2.39 -12.32
C GLU A 76 -6.87 2.94 -13.71
N LEU A 77 -5.57 2.94 -14.02
CA LEU A 77 -5.06 3.50 -15.26
C LEU A 77 -5.54 2.62 -16.42
N THR A 78 -6.65 3.02 -17.02
CA THR A 78 -6.81 2.86 -18.47
C THR A 78 -5.84 3.85 -19.15
N PRO A 79 -5.24 3.52 -20.31
CA PRO A 79 -4.00 4.16 -20.80
C PRO A 79 -4.11 5.64 -21.25
N VAL A 80 -5.23 6.33 -21.01
CA VAL A 80 -5.57 7.56 -21.74
C VAL A 80 -5.13 8.87 -21.05
N GLU A 81 -4.84 8.89 -19.75
CA GLU A 81 -4.62 10.17 -19.04
C GLU A 81 -3.21 10.31 -18.45
N SER A 82 -2.18 9.97 -19.23
CA SER A 82 -0.77 10.06 -18.81
C SER A 82 -0.22 11.51 -18.72
N ALA A 83 -1.06 12.53 -18.92
CA ALA A 83 -0.58 13.92 -19.04
C ALA A 83 -0.72 14.79 -17.76
N THR A 84 -1.45 14.36 -16.73
CA THR A 84 -1.81 15.26 -15.61
C THR A 84 -1.26 14.84 -14.24
N ALA A 85 -0.29 13.92 -14.18
CA ALA A 85 0.26 13.41 -12.90
C ALA A 85 1.48 14.22 -12.37
N ALA A 86 2.03 15.15 -13.16
CA ALA A 86 3.29 15.82 -12.82
C ALA A 86 3.15 17.08 -11.93
N GLU A 87 1.94 17.58 -11.67
CA GLU A 87 1.75 18.93 -11.09
C GLU A 87 1.19 18.99 -9.64
N LEU A 88 1.01 17.86 -8.94
CA LEU A 88 0.49 17.82 -7.56
C LEU A 88 1.58 17.76 -6.46
N SER A 89 2.79 18.25 -6.74
CA SER A 89 3.96 18.09 -5.87
C SER A 89 4.33 19.29 -5.00
N LYS A 90 3.52 20.35 -4.92
CA LYS A 90 3.93 21.60 -4.23
C LYS A 90 3.25 21.90 -2.88
N GLY A 91 2.48 20.97 -2.32
CA GLY A 91 1.85 21.12 -0.99
C GLY A 91 1.62 19.78 -0.29
N GLY A 92 2.60 18.86 -0.38
CA GLY A 92 2.41 17.46 -0.01
C GLY A 92 2.13 17.25 1.48
N LEU A 93 0.86 16.95 1.81
CA LEU A 93 0.47 16.38 3.10
C LEU A 93 1.40 15.21 3.45
N ARG A 94 2.17 15.34 4.54
CA ARG A 94 3.08 14.30 5.03
C ARG A 94 2.26 13.24 5.75
N VAL A 95 2.07 12.09 5.12
CA VAL A 95 1.24 11.00 5.66
C VAL A 95 2.09 9.75 5.87
N ALA A 96 1.97 9.14 7.05
CA ALA A 96 2.48 7.81 7.35
C ALA A 96 1.32 6.81 7.44
N ILE A 97 1.42 5.70 6.72
CA ILE A 97 0.38 4.68 6.64
C ILE A 97 0.87 3.42 7.35
N LEU A 98 0.03 2.86 8.21
CA LEU A 98 0.29 1.67 9.02
C LEU A 98 -0.82 0.62 8.88
#